data_AF-A0A3A6MMM1-F1
#
_entry.id   AF-A0A3A6MMM1-F1
#
_cell.length_a   1.000
_cell.length_b   1.000
_cell.length_c   1.000
_cell.angle_alpha   90.00
_cell.angle_beta   90.00
_cell.angle_gamma   90.00
#
_symmetry.space_group_name_H-M   'P 1'
#
loop_
_entity.id
_entity.type
_entity.pdbx_description
1 polymer ?
#
loop_
_entity_poly.entity_id
_entity_poly.type
_entity_poly.pdbx_seq_one_letter_code
_entity_poly.pdbx_strand_id
1 'polypeptide(L)'
;MNALKTDPGYQSLKELDRVPDERTVRYLLGRFGPDNFEALRRANQALLDVKARMEPTREVWLDFNDTVVTLFGHQEGAEVGYNPRYRGRPSHKIKVAFVAGTVTGT
;
A
#
# COMPACT_ATOMS: atom_id res chain seq x y z
N MET A 1 5.94 -13.34 1.18
CA MET A 1 5.21 -13.49 2.47
C MET A 1 5.28 -14.92 3.03
N ASN A 2 5.17 -15.98 2.20
CA ASN A 2 5.24 -17.36 2.70
C ASN A 2 6.60 -17.78 3.30
N ALA A 3 7.73 -17.22 2.86
CA ALA A 3 9.05 -17.58 3.41
C ALA A 3 9.19 -17.25 4.91
N LEU A 4 8.62 -16.13 5.36
CA LEU A 4 8.60 -15.73 6.77
C LEU A 4 7.73 -16.66 7.64
N LYS A 5 6.80 -17.40 7.03
CA LYS A 5 5.90 -18.30 7.75
C LYS A 5 6.61 -19.52 8.31
N THR A 6 7.66 -19.96 7.64
CA THR A 6 8.46 -21.13 8.01
C THR A 6 9.81 -20.75 8.57
N ASP A 7 10.11 -19.46 8.70
CA ASP A 7 11.38 -18.97 9.23
C ASP A 7 11.40 -19.11 10.76
N PRO A 8 12.26 -19.98 11.33
CA PRO A 8 12.29 -20.22 12.77
C PRO A 8 12.77 -19.00 13.58
N GLY A 9 13.64 -18.18 13.00
CA GLY A 9 14.15 -16.97 13.64
C GLY A 9 13.06 -15.91 13.76
N TYR A 10 12.26 -15.73 12.71
CA TYR A 10 11.12 -14.83 12.70
C TYR A 10 10.03 -15.26 13.69
N GLN A 11 9.71 -16.56 13.73
CA GLN A 11 8.76 -17.12 14.70
C GLN A 11 9.23 -16.90 16.14
N SER A 12 10.50 -17.20 16.43
CA SER A 12 11.09 -17.02 17.76
C SER A 12 11.13 -15.55 18.17
N LEU A 13 11.55 -14.66 17.27
CA LEU A 13 11.62 -13.21 17.52
C LEU A 13 10.24 -12.59 17.78
N LYS A 14 9.20 -13.13 17.15
CA LYS A 14 7.83 -12.65 17.31
C LYS A 14 7.05 -13.37 18.40
N GLU A 15 7.64 -14.40 19.00
CA GLU A 15 6.97 -15.28 19.96
C GLU A 15 5.66 -15.86 19.37
N LEU A 16 5.72 -16.24 18.09
CA LEU A 16 4.58 -16.78 17.35
C LEU A 16 4.88 -18.18 16.83
N ASP A 17 4.15 -19.18 17.34
CA ASP A 17 4.24 -20.56 16.86
C ASP A 17 3.72 -20.74 15.42
N ARG A 18 2.86 -19.82 14.96
CA ARG A 18 2.28 -19.84 13.62
C ARG A 18 2.09 -18.45 13.05
N VAL A 19 2.79 -18.16 11.96
CA VAL A 19 2.61 -16.91 11.21
C VAL A 19 1.39 -17.05 10.28
N PRO A 20 0.47 -16.07 10.26
CA PRO A 20 -0.67 -16.08 9.34
C PRO A 20 -0.19 -15.99 7.89
N ASP A 21 -0.89 -16.68 6.98
CA ASP A 21 -0.63 -16.48 5.55
C ASP A 21 -1.24 -15.17 5.05
N GLU A 22 -0.82 -14.79 3.84
CA GLU A 22 -1.27 -13.57 3.18
C GLU A 22 -2.80 -13.51 3.03
N ARG A 23 -3.47 -14.64 2.80
CA ARG A 23 -4.94 -14.70 2.72
C ARG A 23 -5.59 -14.39 4.06
N THR A 24 -5.07 -14.93 5.15
CA THR A 24 -5.56 -14.69 6.52
C THR A 24 -5.49 -13.20 6.85
N VAL A 25 -4.36 -12.56 6.54
CA VAL A 25 -4.19 -11.12 6.72
C VAL A 25 -5.18 -10.35 5.85
N ARG A 26 -5.33 -10.72 4.58
CA ARG A 26 -6.26 -10.09 3.64
C ARG A 26 -7.72 -10.17 4.13
N TYR A 27 -8.16 -11.33 4.62
CA TYR A 27 -9.51 -11.49 5.16
C TYR A 27 -9.74 -10.68 6.42
N LEU A 28 -8.74 -10.58 7.30
CA LEU A 28 -8.80 -9.71 8.46
C LEU A 28 -8.98 -8.24 8.05
N LEU A 29 -8.14 -7.75 7.13
CA LEU A 29 -8.23 -6.38 6.62
C LEU A 29 -9.55 -6.10 5.91
N GLY A 30 -10.12 -7.09 5.21
CA GLY A 30 -11.44 -6.98 4.59
C GLY A 30 -12.59 -6.80 5.59
N ARG A 31 -12.38 -7.08 6.89
CA ARG A 31 -13.37 -6.86 7.96
C ARG A 31 -13.21 -5.50 8.65
N PHE A 32 -12.18 -4.71 8.29
CA PHE A 32 -11.92 -3.43 8.94
C PHE A 32 -12.95 -2.38 8.50
N GLY A 33 -13.52 -1.69 9.47
CA GLY A 33 -14.27 -0.46 9.24
C GLY A 33 -13.39 0.79 9.32
N PRO A 34 -13.97 1.99 9.06
CA PRO A 34 -13.25 3.26 9.13
C PRO A 34 -12.47 3.45 10.45
N ASP A 35 -13.07 3.12 11.59
CA ASP A 35 -12.42 3.26 12.90
C ASP A 35 -11.21 2.32 13.07
N ASN A 36 -11.28 1.10 12.52
CA ASN A 36 -10.16 0.17 12.55
C ASN A 36 -8.99 0.69 11.72
N PHE A 37 -9.27 1.26 10.54
CA PHE A 37 -8.22 1.86 9.71
C PHE A 37 -7.60 3.08 10.38
N GLU A 38 -8.39 3.91 11.05
CA GLU A 38 -7.88 5.05 11.80
C GLU A 38 -7.00 4.60 12.98
N ALA A 39 -7.43 3.58 13.72
CA ALA A 39 -6.62 3.00 14.79
C ALA A 39 -5.29 2.40 14.25
N LEU A 40 -5.35 1.67 13.14
CA LEU A 40 -4.17 1.11 12.48
C LEU A 40 -3.22 2.22 12.01
N ARG A 41 -3.75 3.29 11.44
CA ARG A 41 -2.98 4.46 11.00
C ARG A 41 -2.26 5.11 12.17
N ARG A 42 -2.95 5.30 13.31
CA ARG A 42 -2.35 5.87 14.53
C ARG A 42 -1.24 4.98 15.09
N ALA A 43 -1.48 3.67 15.17
CA ALA A 43 -0.46 2.72 15.62
C ALA A 43 0.77 2.73 14.70
N ASN A 44 0.56 2.73 13.38
CA ASN A 44 1.63 2.83 12.40
C ASN A 44 2.40 4.16 12.53
N GLN A 45 1.70 5.28 12.72
CA GLN A 45 2.34 6.58 12.90
C GLN A 45 3.21 6.60 14.18
N ALA A 46 2.71 6.10 15.30
CA ALA A 46 3.47 6.04 16.54
C ALA A 46 4.76 5.21 16.39
N LEU A 47 4.69 4.09 15.67
CA LEU A 47 5.88 3.28 15.35
C LEU A 47 6.87 4.03 14.44
N LEU A 48 6.37 4.74 13.44
CA LEU A 48 7.21 5.55 12.55
C LEU A 48 7.88 6.70 13.31
N ASP A 49 7.18 7.34 14.26
CA ASP A 49 7.73 8.42 15.08
C ASP A 49 8.86 7.90 15.99
N VAL A 50 8.68 6.71 16.59
CA VAL A 50 9.72 6.05 17.38
C VAL A 50 10.93 5.72 16.49
N LYS A 51 10.69 5.18 15.29
CA LYS A 51 11.75 4.88 14.33
C LYS A 51 12.52 6.13 13.88
N ALA A 52 11.81 7.21 13.57
CA ALA A 52 12.39 8.48 13.13
C ALA A 52 13.29 9.13 14.19
N ARG A 53 13.10 8.80 15.47
CA ARG A 53 13.98 9.26 16.57
C ARG A 53 15.24 8.40 16.73
N MET A 54 15.20 7.15 16.26
CA MET A 54 16.30 6.19 16.43
C MET A 54 17.20 6.07 15.20
N GLU A 55 16.74 6.53 14.03
CA GLU A 55 17.47 6.44 12.77
C GLU A 55 17.69 7.84 12.17
N PRO A 56 18.77 8.04 11.40
CA PRO A 56 18.94 9.27 10.63
C PRO A 56 17.79 9.48 9.64
N THR A 57 17.54 10.74 9.27
CA THR A 57 16.56 11.08 8.24
C THR A 57 16.83 10.30 6.97
N ARG A 58 15.77 9.74 6.38
CA ARG A 58 15.86 8.96 5.14
C ARG A 58 15.16 9.71 4.02
N GLU A 59 15.89 9.96 2.94
CA GLU A 59 15.34 10.48 1.71
C GLU A 59 14.70 9.35 0.92
N VAL A 60 13.53 9.62 0.34
CA VAL A 60 12.74 8.65 -0.42
C VAL A 60 12.30 9.32 -1.71
N TRP A 61 12.60 8.68 -2.84
CA TRP A 61 12.07 9.09 -4.14
C TRP A 61 10.79 8.31 -4.40
N LEU A 62 9.70 9.05 -4.62
CA LEU A 62 8.39 8.49 -4.93
C LEU A 62 8.02 8.83 -6.36
N ASP A 63 7.88 7.81 -7.19
CA ASP A 63 7.44 7.95 -8.57
C ASP A 63 5.93 7.82 -8.63
N PHE A 64 5.26 8.94 -8.88
CA PHE A 64 3.83 9.00 -9.11
C PHE A 64 3.56 9.04 -10.60
N ASN A 65 2.74 8.09 -11.07
CA ASN A 65 2.28 8.09 -12.44
C ASN A 65 0.77 7.86 -12.45
N ASP A 66 0.10 8.40 -13.45
CA ASP A 66 -1.26 8.01 -13.75
C ASP A 66 -1.40 7.60 -15.21
N THR A 67 -2.37 6.74 -15.47
CA THR A 67 -2.72 6.30 -16.81
C THR A 67 -4.23 6.31 -16.99
N VAL A 68 -4.65 6.40 -18.25
CA VAL A 68 -6.06 6.48 -18.63
C VAL A 68 -6.37 5.26 -19.50
N VAL A 69 -7.30 4.43 -19.04
CA VAL A 69 -7.80 3.29 -19.81
C VAL A 69 -9.14 3.70 -20.41
N THR A 70 -9.20 3.78 -21.74
CA THR A 70 -10.43 4.16 -22.44
C THR A 70 -11.36 2.95 -22.50
N LEU A 71 -12.63 3.17 -22.17
CA LEU A 71 -13.64 2.12 -22.22
C LEU A 71 -14.53 2.28 -23.45
N PHE A 72 -14.93 1.16 -24.02
CA PHE A 72 -15.88 1.09 -25.12
C PHE A 72 -17.16 0.41 -24.64
N GLY A 73 -18.30 1.05 -24.86
CA GLY A 73 -19.59 0.62 -24.31
C GLY A 73 -19.84 1.14 -22.89
N HIS A 74 -20.80 0.54 -22.19
CA HIS A 74 -21.13 0.86 -20.81
C HIS A 74 -20.47 -0.16 -19.88
N GLN A 75 -19.57 0.31 -19.02
CA GLN A 75 -18.87 -0.49 -18.02
C GLN A 75 -18.98 0.20 -16.66
N GLU A 76 -19.01 -0.57 -15.58
CA GLU A 76 -19.16 -0.06 -14.21
C GLU A 76 -17.96 0.82 -13.82
N GLY A 77 -18.22 1.95 -13.15
CA GLY A 77 -17.16 2.87 -12.70
C GLY A 77 -16.49 3.67 -13.82
N ALA A 78 -17.08 3.70 -15.01
CA ALA A 78 -16.62 4.50 -16.13
C ALA A 78 -17.02 5.97 -15.95
N GLU A 79 -16.04 6.87 -15.91
CA GLU A 79 -16.29 8.30 -15.77
C GLU A 79 -15.69 9.08 -16.94
N VAL A 80 -16.34 10.19 -17.32
CA VAL A 80 -15.79 11.12 -18.32
C VAL A 80 -14.78 12.01 -17.62
N GLY A 81 -13.50 11.81 -17.95
CA GLY A 81 -12.39 12.59 -17.41
C GLY A 81 -11.38 13.00 -18.48
N TYR A 82 -10.22 13.52 -18.04
CA TYR A 82 -9.14 13.87 -18.96
C TYR A 82 -8.57 12.62 -19.64
N ASN A 83 -8.81 12.53 -20.95
CA ASN A 83 -8.25 11.51 -21.84
C ASN A 83 -7.67 12.21 -23.08
N PRO A 84 -6.32 12.35 -23.19
CA PRO A 84 -5.70 13.12 -24.25
C PRO A 84 -5.91 12.49 -25.63
N ARG A 85 -6.09 11.17 -25.70
CA ARG A 85 -6.27 10.42 -26.95
C ARG A 85 -7.75 10.34 -27.38
N TYR A 86 -8.67 10.16 -26.44
CA TYR A 86 -10.10 10.01 -26.71
C TYR A 86 -10.94 10.96 -25.83
N ARG A 87 -10.99 12.24 -26.22
CA ARG A 87 -11.65 13.31 -25.46
C ARG A 87 -13.14 13.01 -25.26
N GLY A 88 -13.64 13.22 -24.05
CA GLY A 88 -15.06 13.04 -23.70
C GLY A 88 -15.53 11.58 -23.60
N ARG A 89 -14.64 10.60 -23.75
CA ARG A 89 -14.99 9.18 -23.60
C ARG A 89 -14.94 8.76 -22.12
N PRO A 90 -15.87 7.90 -21.68
CA PRO A 90 -15.74 7.22 -20.40
C PRO A 90 -14.42 6.46 -20.32
N SER A 91 -13.75 6.55 -19.17
CA SER A 91 -12.41 5.99 -18.97
C SER A 91 -12.20 5.69 -17.49
N HIS A 92 -11.29 4.76 -17.18
CA HIS A 92 -10.75 4.61 -15.83
C HIS A 92 -9.46 5.43 -15.68
N LYS A 93 -9.35 6.16 -14.58
CA LYS A 93 -8.13 6.86 -14.20
C LYS A 93 -7.38 6.03 -13.16
N ILE A 94 -6.29 5.40 -13.56
CA ILE A 94 -5.49 4.56 -12.69
C ILE A 94 -4.32 5.40 -12.18
N LYS A 95 -4.18 5.51 -10.86
CA LYS A 95 -3.07 6.22 -10.20
C LYS A 95 -2.19 5.20 -9.50
N VAL A 96 -0.89 5.28 -9.74
CA VAL A 96 0.11 4.39 -9.16
C VAL A 96 1.25 5.21 -8.55
N ALA A 97 1.81 4.68 -7.48
CA ALA A 97 2.96 5.26 -6.80
C ALA A 97 3.94 4.14 -6.44
N PHE A 98 5.23 4.36 -6.68
CA PHE A 98 6.29 3.42 -6.33
C PHE A 98 7.40 4.12 -5.56
N VAL A 99 8.05 3.41 -4.65
CA VAL A 99 9.32 3.86 -4.08
C VAL A 99 10.42 3.56 -5.09
N ALA A 100 10.96 4.60 -5.71
CA ALA A 100 11.99 4.50 -6.75
C ALA A 100 13.39 4.33 -6.14
N GLY A 101 13.59 4.84 -4.92
CA GLY A 101 14.85 4.73 -4.20
C GLY A 101 14.76 5.26 -2.79
N THR A 102 15.78 4.96 -1.99
CA THR A 102 15.93 5.54 -0.65
C THR A 102 17.40 5.75 -0.32
N VAL A 103 17.75 6.86 0.32
CA VAL A 103 19.11 7.15 0.83
C VAL A 103 19.01 7.54 2.30
N THR A 104 19.92 7.03 3.13
CA THR A 104 20.03 7.46 4.52
C THR A 104 20.89 8.71 4.59
N GLY A 105 20.39 9.78 5.19
CA GLY A 105 21.16 10.98 5.46
C GLY A 105 22.34 10.67 6.39
N THR A 106 23.48 11.28 6.09
CA THR A 106 24.70 11.24 6.91
C THR A 106 24.51 11.93 8.25
#